data_AF-A0A1A8Q804-F1
#
_entry.id   AF-A0A1A8Q804-F1
#
_cell.length_a   1.000
_cell.length_b   1.000
_cell.length_c   1.000
_cell.angle_alpha   90.00
_cell.angle_beta   90.00
_cell.angle_gamma   90.00
#
_symmetry.space_group_name_H-M   'P 1'
#
loop_
_entity.id
_entity.type
_entity.pdbx_description
1 polymer ?
#
loop_
_entity_poly.entity_id
_entity_poly.type
_entity_poly.pdbx_seq_one_letter_code
_entity_poly.pdbx_strand_id
1 'polypeptide(L)'
;ISAPFAVDGNTTELVVTAPLDREEVECYRLLIVCTVRRETVITKVKTSLDVFVDDEDDNAPYVNGTGSTDVIISFNRTKGATFGTLFVFDRDLTTIFPKDQSHNRYVETLLNNDTWVKETFDIKSTFNERKSPYGG
;
A
#
# COMPACT_ATOMS: atom_id res chain seq x y z
N ILE A 1 2.45 20.76 8.26
CA ILE A 1 1.30 20.58 7.34
C ILE A 1 0.05 20.60 8.21
N SER A 2 -0.94 21.43 7.92
CA SER A 2 -2.23 21.38 8.62
C SER A 2 -2.96 20.14 8.15
N ALA A 3 -3.48 19.32 9.07
CA ALA A 3 -4.28 18.16 8.68
C ALA A 3 -5.59 18.65 8.00
N PRO A 4 -6.08 17.97 6.94
CA PRO A 4 -7.23 18.39 6.14
C PRO A 4 -8.57 18.09 6.85
N PHE A 5 -8.70 18.50 8.11
CA PHE A 5 -9.88 18.30 8.95
C PHE A 5 -10.27 19.59 9.65
N ALA A 6 -11.57 19.84 9.76
CA ALA A 6 -12.12 20.98 10.49
C ALA A 6 -13.41 20.59 11.21
N VAL A 7 -13.82 21.38 12.20
CA VAL A 7 -15.15 21.27 12.79
C VAL A 7 -16.02 22.36 12.19
N ASP A 8 -17.16 21.98 11.60
CA ASP A 8 -18.14 22.92 11.09
C ASP A 8 -18.75 23.71 12.27
N GLY A 9 -18.67 25.05 12.20
CA GLY A 9 -19.13 25.92 13.29
C GLY A 9 -20.66 25.99 13.45
N ASN A 10 -21.41 25.60 12.41
CA ASN A 10 -22.87 25.60 12.41
C ASN A 10 -23.45 24.25 12.82
N THR A 11 -22.88 23.14 12.34
CA THR A 11 -23.39 21.78 12.62
C THR A 11 -22.67 21.07 13.73
N THR A 12 -21.49 21.56 14.15
CA THR A 12 -20.58 20.90 15.11
C THR A 12 -20.04 19.55 14.64
N GLU A 13 -20.10 19.28 13.34
CA GLU A 13 -19.60 18.04 12.73
C GLU A 13 -18.11 18.15 12.39
N LEU A 14 -17.38 17.03 12.51
CA LEU A 14 -16.02 16.91 12.00
C LEU A 14 -16.09 16.63 10.49
N VAL A 15 -15.48 17.49 9.69
CA VAL A 15 -15.50 17.43 8.22
C VAL A 15 -14.09 17.30 7.65
N VAL A 16 -13.99 16.64 6.50
CA VAL A 16 -12.79 16.58 5.67
C VAL A 16 -12.77 17.80 4.74
N THR A 17 -11.66 18.52 4.70
CA THR A 17 -11.56 19.81 3.96
C THR A 17 -10.82 19.72 2.62
N ALA A 18 -10.18 18.59 2.34
CA ALA A 18 -9.49 18.32 1.08
C ALA A 18 -9.44 16.81 0.83
N PRO A 19 -9.28 16.36 -0.43
CA PRO A 19 -9.05 14.94 -0.74
C PRO A 19 -7.91 14.36 0.11
N LEU A 20 -8.06 13.09 0.49
CA LEU A 20 -7.06 12.35 1.23
C LEU A 20 -6.38 11.37 0.28
N ASP A 21 -5.07 11.29 0.38
CA ASP A 21 -4.26 10.33 -0.36
C ASP A 21 -3.49 9.46 0.64
N ARG A 22 -3.64 8.14 0.53
CA ARG A 22 -3.03 7.19 1.49
C ARG A 22 -1.51 7.15 1.30
N GLU A 23 -1.05 7.26 0.05
CA GLU A 23 0.34 7.34 -0.39
C GLU A 23 1.06 8.59 0.12
N GLU A 24 0.32 9.60 0.58
CA GLU A 24 0.86 10.75 1.29
C GLU A 24 0.80 10.56 2.82
N VAL A 25 -0.37 10.18 3.35
CA VAL A 25 -0.59 9.98 4.80
C VAL A 25 -1.64 8.89 5.06
N GLU A 26 -1.20 7.72 5.48
CA GLU A 26 -2.09 6.58 5.84
C GLU A 26 -2.95 6.79 7.11
N CYS A 27 -2.48 7.63 8.05
CA CYS A 27 -3.12 7.77 9.36
C CYS A 27 -2.92 9.16 9.97
N TYR A 28 -4.04 9.83 10.27
CA TYR A 28 -4.07 11.11 10.97
C TYR A 28 -4.46 10.90 12.43
N ARG A 29 -3.57 11.31 13.35
CA ARG A 29 -3.83 11.29 14.79
C ARG A 29 -4.32 12.65 15.25
N LEU A 30 -5.63 12.77 15.41
CA LEU A 30 -6.29 14.00 15.81
C LEU A 30 -6.45 14.06 17.33
N LEU A 31 -6.32 15.26 17.90
CA LEU A 31 -6.64 15.53 19.30
C LEU A 31 -7.89 16.40 19.36
N ILE A 32 -9.03 15.79 19.65
CA ILE A 32 -10.31 16.47 19.79
C ILE A 32 -10.37 17.17 21.15
N VAL A 33 -10.74 18.45 21.15
CA VAL A 33 -10.84 19.28 22.36
C VAL A 33 -12.27 19.75 22.54
N CYS A 34 -12.96 19.23 23.54
CA CYS A 34 -14.25 19.72 23.97
C CYS A 34 -14.05 20.83 25.00
N THR A 35 -14.54 22.04 24.71
CA THR A 35 -14.52 23.18 25.64
C THR A 35 -15.91 23.40 26.21
N VAL A 36 -16.08 23.15 27.50
CA VAL A 36 -17.34 23.34 28.21
C VAL A 36 -17.24 24.59 29.09
N ARG A 37 -18.11 25.56 28.85
CA ARG A 37 -18.23 26.76 29.69
C ARG A 37 -19.43 26.64 30.61
N ARG A 38 -19.22 26.81 31.92
CA ARG A 38 -20.28 26.93 32.94
C ARG A 38 -20.00 28.17 33.76
N GLU A 39 -20.87 29.17 33.63
CA GLU A 39 -20.72 30.49 34.27
C GLU A 39 -19.34 31.12 33.95
N THR A 40 -18.48 31.23 34.96
CA THR A 40 -17.11 31.77 34.87
C THR A 40 -16.04 30.69 34.66
N VAL A 41 -16.40 29.41 34.77
CA VAL A 41 -15.46 28.28 34.66
C VAL A 41 -15.45 27.74 33.22
N ILE A 42 -14.25 27.55 32.68
CA ILE A 42 -14.01 26.91 31.38
C ILE A 42 -13.24 25.62 31.62
N THR A 43 -13.82 24.49 31.23
CA THR A 43 -13.20 23.17 31.31
C THR A 43 -12.88 22.68 29.90
N LYS A 44 -11.68 22.13 29.71
CA LYS A 44 -11.28 21.47 28.45
C LYS A 44 -11.08 19.98 28.68
N VAL A 45 -11.77 19.17 27.89
CA VAL A 45 -11.62 17.71 27.85
C VAL A 45 -10.98 17.34 26.51
N LYS A 46 -10.00 16.42 26.54
CA LYS A 46 -9.23 16.01 25.37
C LYS A 46 -9.42 14.52 25.11
N THR A 47 -9.62 14.14 23.86
CA THR A 47 -9.73 12.76 23.40
C THR A 47 -8.97 12.60 22.09
N SER A 48 -8.22 11.51 21.93
CA SER A 48 -7.57 11.16 20.66
C SER A 48 -8.54 10.47 19.71
N LEU A 49 -8.42 10.78 18.43
CA LEU A 49 -9.11 10.11 17.34
C LEU A 49 -8.10 9.78 16.24
N ASP A 50 -8.00 8.51 15.89
CA ASP A 50 -7.19 8.05 14.77
C ASP A 50 -8.09 7.90 13.55
N VAL A 51 -7.73 8.55 12.45
CA VAL A 51 -8.41 8.45 11.15
C VAL A 51 -7.48 7.72 10.20
N PHE A 52 -7.93 6.57 9.69
CA PHE A 52 -7.22 5.78 8.69
C PHE A 52 -7.77 6.09 7.30
N VAL A 53 -6.88 6.24 6.32
CA VAL A 53 -7.23 6.45 4.91
C VAL A 53 -7.23 5.10 4.22
N ASP A 54 -8.35 4.75 3.58
CA ASP A 54 -8.47 3.54 2.78
C ASP A 54 -7.67 3.69 1.47
N ASP A 55 -7.14 2.57 0.99
CA ASP A 55 -6.35 2.49 -0.24
C ASP A 55 -7.22 2.35 -1.48
N GLU A 56 -6.78 2.92 -2.60
CA GLU A 56 -7.33 2.68 -3.94
C GLU A 56 -6.20 2.20 -4.86
N ASP A 57 -6.52 1.35 -5.85
CA ASP A 57 -5.57 0.83 -6.84
C ASP A 57 -5.31 1.91 -7.92
N ASP A 58 -4.59 2.97 -7.54
CA ASP A 58 -4.35 4.16 -8.35
C ASP A 58 -2.88 4.38 -8.74
N ASN A 59 -1.96 3.52 -8.29
CA ASN A 59 -0.56 3.51 -8.70
C ASN A 59 -0.24 2.31 -9.59
N ALA A 60 0.34 2.56 -10.76
CA ALA A 60 0.80 1.48 -11.63
C ALA A 60 2.10 0.84 -11.09
N PRO A 61 2.28 -0.48 -11.27
CA PRO A 61 3.50 -1.17 -10.86
C PRO A 61 4.71 -0.68 -11.66
N TYR A 62 5.88 -0.67 -11.02
CA TYR A 62 7.14 -0.21 -11.60
C TYR A 62 8.32 -1.11 -11.23
N VAL A 63 9.43 -0.97 -11.97
CA VAL A 63 10.69 -1.69 -11.71
C VAL A 63 11.76 -0.68 -11.36
N ASN A 64 12.49 -0.94 -10.28
CA ASN A 64 13.71 -0.18 -9.97
C ASN A 64 14.88 -0.78 -10.76
N GLY A 65 15.41 -0.02 -11.73
CA GLY A 65 16.55 -0.44 -12.55
C GLY A 65 16.11 -1.03 -13.90
N THR A 66 16.65 -2.19 -14.27
CA THR A 66 16.38 -2.82 -15.58
C THR A 66 15.28 -3.87 -15.46
N GLY A 67 14.33 -3.87 -16.40
CA GLY A 67 13.29 -4.91 -16.54
C GLY A 67 13.80 -6.26 -17.07
N SER A 68 15.10 -6.51 -17.00
CA SER A 68 15.75 -7.71 -17.51
C SER A 68 16.91 -8.14 -16.60
N THR A 69 17.17 -9.44 -16.59
CA THR A 69 18.29 -10.06 -15.88
C THR A 69 18.88 -11.18 -16.73
N ASP A 70 20.21 -11.26 -16.77
CA ASP A 70 20.92 -12.29 -17.54
C ASP A 70 21.05 -13.56 -16.72
N VAL A 71 20.67 -14.69 -17.32
CA VAL A 71 20.69 -16.00 -16.66
C VAL A 71 21.50 -16.99 -17.48
N ILE A 72 22.53 -17.58 -16.88
CA ILE A 72 23.39 -18.61 -17.49
C ILE A 72 23.33 -19.88 -16.65
N ILE A 73 22.82 -20.97 -17.25
CA ILE A 73 22.71 -22.28 -16.60
C ILE A 73 23.79 -23.21 -17.16
N SER A 74 24.83 -23.46 -16.36
CA SER A 74 25.95 -24.32 -16.73
C SER A 74 25.88 -25.68 -16.02
N PHE A 75 26.40 -25.74 -14.80
CA PHE A 75 26.61 -26.99 -14.06
C PHE A 75 25.47 -27.33 -13.10
N ASN A 76 24.81 -26.33 -12.52
CA ASN A 76 23.64 -26.56 -11.67
C ASN A 76 22.40 -26.77 -12.55
N ARG A 77 21.92 -28.02 -12.64
CA ARG A 77 20.76 -28.43 -13.45
C ARG A 77 19.68 -29.13 -12.61
N THR A 78 19.70 -28.92 -11.30
CA THR A 78 18.79 -29.58 -10.38
C THR A 78 17.39 -28.97 -10.50
N LYS A 79 16.36 -29.82 -10.55
CA LYS A 79 14.96 -29.38 -10.57
C LYS A 79 14.66 -28.51 -9.34
N GLY A 80 14.06 -27.34 -9.56
CA GLY A 80 13.70 -26.39 -8.51
C GLY A 80 14.79 -25.38 -8.13
N ALA A 81 15.96 -25.41 -8.79
CA ALA A 81 16.94 -24.34 -8.66
C ALA A 81 16.41 -23.01 -9.21
N THR A 82 16.68 -21.90 -8.51
CA THR A 82 16.34 -20.53 -8.93
C THR A 82 17.57 -19.88 -9.53
N PHE A 83 17.43 -19.30 -10.73
CA PHE A 83 18.57 -18.77 -11.49
C PHE A 83 18.50 -17.27 -11.78
N GLY A 84 17.33 -16.64 -11.60
CA GLY A 84 17.13 -15.21 -11.79
C GLY A 84 16.04 -14.69 -10.86
N THR A 85 16.08 -13.41 -10.56
CA THR A 85 15.07 -12.73 -9.76
C THR A 85 14.86 -11.33 -10.31
N LEU A 86 13.61 -10.93 -10.45
CA LEU A 86 13.19 -9.59 -10.79
C LEU A 86 12.26 -9.09 -9.68
N PHE A 87 12.34 -7.80 -9.38
CA PHE A 87 11.49 -7.16 -8.39
C PHE A 87 10.60 -6.15 -9.10
N VAL A 88 9.29 -6.29 -8.87
CA VAL A 88 8.27 -5.32 -9.25
C VAL A 88 7.78 -4.69 -7.96
N PHE A 89 7.58 -3.38 -8.00
CA PHE A 89 7.13 -2.57 -6.88
C PHE A 89 5.80 -1.94 -7.25
N ASP A 90 4.93 -1.83 -6.28
CA ASP A 90 3.68 -1.09 -6.39
C ASP A 90 3.50 -0.31 -5.08
N ARG A 91 2.87 0.87 -5.16
CA ARG A 91 2.64 1.72 -4.00
C ARG A 91 1.35 1.34 -3.28
N ASP A 92 0.40 0.74 -4.00
CA ASP A 92 -0.88 0.33 -3.45
C ASP A 92 -0.73 -0.93 -2.58
N LEU A 93 -1.72 -1.19 -1.74
CA LEU A 93 -1.76 -2.37 -0.87
C LEU A 93 -2.32 -3.57 -1.64
N THR A 94 -1.76 -4.75 -1.34
CA THR A 94 -2.26 -6.03 -1.86
C THR A 94 -3.17 -6.66 -0.81
N THR A 95 -4.49 -6.49 -0.96
CA THR A 95 -5.47 -7.02 -0.01
C THR A 95 -5.46 -8.55 0.00
N ILE A 96 -5.02 -9.14 1.12
CA ILE A 96 -4.97 -10.60 1.30
C ILE A 96 -6.31 -11.24 1.72
N PHE A 97 -7.24 -10.42 2.21
CA PHE A 97 -8.59 -10.84 2.63
C PHE A 97 -9.60 -9.69 2.46
N PRO A 98 -10.84 -9.97 2.05
CA PRO A 98 -11.35 -11.24 1.50
C PRO A 98 -10.63 -11.61 0.20
N LYS A 99 -10.32 -12.90 -0.04
CA LYS A 99 -9.54 -13.34 -1.23
C LYS A 99 -10.21 -12.95 -2.55
N ASP A 100 -11.52 -12.88 -2.53
CA ASP A 100 -12.45 -12.50 -3.60
C ASP A 100 -12.45 -10.99 -3.90
N GLN A 101 -11.90 -10.17 -3.01
CA GLN A 101 -11.75 -8.72 -3.14
C GLN A 101 -10.28 -8.29 -3.14
N SER A 102 -9.35 -9.19 -3.49
CA SER A 102 -7.95 -8.82 -3.64
C SER A 102 -7.77 -7.86 -4.82
N HIS A 103 -7.86 -6.57 -4.51
CA HIS A 103 -7.38 -5.49 -5.38
C HIS A 103 -5.84 -5.62 -5.46
N ASN A 104 -5.29 -5.32 -6.63
CA ASN A 104 -3.88 -5.58 -6.99
C ASN A 104 -3.38 -7.04 -7.02
N ARG A 105 -4.16 -7.93 -7.66
CA ARG A 105 -3.74 -9.33 -7.93
C ARG A 105 -2.92 -9.44 -9.23
N TYR A 106 -1.59 -9.42 -9.13
CA TYR A 106 -0.72 -9.68 -10.29
C TYR A 106 -0.86 -11.12 -10.79
N VAL A 107 -1.09 -11.26 -12.08
CA VAL A 107 -1.17 -12.55 -12.78
C VAL A 107 0.08 -12.74 -13.63
N GLU A 108 0.78 -13.84 -13.43
CA GLU A 108 1.94 -14.21 -14.24
C GLU A 108 1.50 -15.02 -15.47
N THR A 109 2.06 -14.70 -16.63
CA THR A 109 1.84 -15.47 -17.87
C THR A 109 3.18 -15.69 -18.56
N LEU A 110 3.58 -16.95 -18.71
CA LEU A 110 4.77 -17.32 -19.50
C LEU A 110 4.44 -17.31 -20.99
N LEU A 111 4.87 -16.26 -21.68
CA LEU A 111 4.72 -16.12 -23.13
C LEU A 111 5.89 -16.79 -23.85
N ASN A 112 5.72 -18.07 -24.19
CA ASN A 112 6.64 -18.80 -25.07
C ASN A 112 5.84 -19.80 -25.93
N ASN A 113 6.30 -20.12 -27.14
CA ASN A 113 5.68 -21.14 -27.99
C ASN A 113 6.43 -22.47 -28.01
N ASP A 114 7.66 -22.50 -27.49
CA ASP A 114 8.47 -23.71 -27.38
C ASP A 114 7.99 -24.58 -26.21
N THR A 115 7.57 -25.81 -26.53
CA THR A 115 7.11 -26.80 -25.54
C THR A 115 8.21 -27.21 -24.58
N TRP A 116 9.46 -27.33 -25.06
CA TRP A 116 10.59 -27.69 -24.21
C TRP A 116 10.84 -26.62 -23.14
N VAL A 117 10.71 -25.33 -23.50
CA VAL A 117 10.85 -24.22 -22.54
C VAL A 117 9.75 -24.28 -21.47
N LYS A 118 8.49 -24.52 -21.87
CA LYS A 118 7.36 -24.62 -20.92
C LYS A 118 7.46 -25.81 -19.96
N GLU A 119 8.07 -26.91 -20.41
CA GLU A 119 8.26 -28.11 -19.58
C GLU A 119 9.50 -28.00 -18.68
N THR A 120 10.50 -27.21 -19.08
CA THR A 120 11.80 -27.10 -18.40
C THR A 120 11.85 -25.95 -17.38
N PHE A 121 11.20 -24.83 -17.69
CA PHE A 121 11.26 -23.61 -16.89
C PHE A 121 9.92 -23.26 -16.27
N ASP A 122 9.99 -22.66 -15.08
CA ASP A 122 8.84 -22.23 -14.30
C ASP A 122 9.07 -20.80 -13.80
N ILE A 123 8.00 -20.03 -13.67
CA ILE A 123 8.02 -18.69 -13.06
C ILE A 123 7.31 -18.82 -11.72
N LYS A 124 7.96 -18.31 -10.67
CA LYS A 124 7.39 -18.32 -9.31
C LYS A 124 7.32 -16.89 -8.79
N SER A 125 6.10 -16.42 -8.54
CA SER A 125 5.82 -15.19 -7.81
C SER A 125 5.72 -15.42 -6.31
N THR A 126 6.23 -14.46 -5.56
CA THR A 126 5.87 -14.22 -4.16
C THR A 126 5.83 -12.72 -3.96
N PHE A 127 4.89 -12.20 -3.18
CA PHE A 127 4.84 -10.80 -2.82
C PHE A 127 5.09 -10.61 -1.32
N ASN A 128 5.54 -9.41 -0.95
CA ASN A 128 5.58 -8.96 0.44
C ASN A 128 5.26 -7.47 0.46
N GLU A 129 4.54 -7.05 1.49
CA GLU A 129 4.30 -5.63 1.76
C GLU A 129 5.39 -5.10 2.70
N ARG A 130 5.86 -3.88 2.42
CA ARG A 130 6.84 -3.20 3.26
C ARG A 130 6.43 -1.76 3.43
N LYS A 131 6.48 -1.30 4.67
CA LYS A 131 6.39 0.12 4.96
C LYS A 131 7.76 0.77 4.75
N SER A 132 7.82 1.82 3.94
CA SER A 132 9.05 2.58 3.75
C SER A 132 9.49 3.20 5.08
N PRO A 133 10.77 3.04 5.50
CA PRO A 133 11.27 3.68 6.71
C PRO A 133 11.34 5.21 6.61
N TYR A 134 11.23 5.76 5.39
CA TYR A 134 11.37 7.20 5.15
C TYR A 134 10.05 7.98 5.19
N GLY A 135 8.89 7.31 5.29
CA GLY A 135 7.58 7.98 5.31
C GLY A 135 7.24 8.65 3.97
N GLY A 136 6.17 8.19 3.35
CA GLY A 136 5.73 8.53 1.99
C GLY A 136 4.96 7.31 1.52
#